data_AF-A0AAF3FIW2-F1
#
_entry.id   AF-A0AAF3FIW2-F1
#
_cell.length_a   1.000
_cell.length_b   1.000
_cell.length_c   1.000
_cell.angle_alpha   90.00
_cell.angle_beta   90.00
_cell.angle_gamma   90.00
#
_symmetry.space_group_name_H-M   'P 1'
#
loop_
_entity.id
_entity.type
_entity.pdbx_description
1 polymer ?
#
loop_
_entity_poly.entity_id
_entity_poly.type
_entity_poly.pdbx_seq_one_letter_code
_entity_poly.pdbx_strand_id
1 'polypeptide(L)'
;MRFLICILPIIYTLADEAASGQFTTAPQCRCKDIDDCSADFFTKQAACKREDQCLNILKKVGDPNKIRQCLDIEHSTVHKVEGCVKKKINGELGCTNDAIPKNLTIPLIPVIESPLEDDSEGAQAQEPSTPNQVPPELGKYVMCVDQCAMGDDAEFTGIGRRKKRSAINCAFKLKCALSPPDDRIQRAFLECENQLGIQPQKKIKESCECLKGAGVKIECPID
;
A
#
# COMPACT_ATOMS: atom_id res chain seq x y z
N MET A 1 -2.28 65.59 -3.40
CA MET A 1 -2.18 65.55 -4.88
C MET A 1 -1.86 64.12 -5.31
N ARG A 2 -2.51 63.67 -6.39
CA ARG A 2 -2.46 62.35 -7.08
C ARG A 2 -1.00 61.94 -7.41
N PHE A 3 -0.56 60.68 -7.45
CA PHE A 3 -0.89 59.56 -8.37
C PHE A 3 -0.33 58.23 -7.75
N LEU A 4 -1.05 57.10 -7.63
CA LEU A 4 -1.40 56.08 -8.65
C LEU A 4 -0.25 55.10 -8.99
N ILE A 5 -0.19 53.94 -8.31
CA ILE A 5 0.40 52.69 -8.84
C ILE A 5 -0.46 51.48 -8.40
N CYS A 6 -1.19 50.97 -9.39
CA CYS A 6 -1.79 49.65 -9.61
C CYS A 6 -2.01 48.68 -8.42
N ILE A 7 -3.28 48.55 -8.03
CA ILE A 7 -3.87 47.29 -7.56
C ILE A 7 -4.17 46.46 -8.81
N LEU A 8 -3.37 45.43 -9.08
CA LEU A 8 -3.78 44.34 -9.95
C LEU A 8 -4.25 43.18 -9.05
N PRO A 9 -5.45 42.62 -9.27
CA PRO A 9 -5.81 41.37 -8.63
C PRO A 9 -4.90 40.28 -9.20
N ILE A 10 -4.10 39.65 -8.33
CA ILE A 10 -3.51 38.35 -8.65
C ILE A 10 -4.70 37.38 -8.69
N ILE A 11 -5.28 37.26 -9.88
CA ILE A 11 -6.08 36.11 -10.26
C ILE A 11 -5.10 34.95 -10.20
N TYR A 12 -5.11 34.23 -9.09
CA TYR A 12 -4.63 32.85 -9.07
C TYR A 12 -5.59 32.08 -9.96
N THR A 13 -5.32 32.06 -11.26
CA THR A 13 -5.70 30.92 -12.07
C THR A 13 -4.92 29.76 -11.47
N LEU A 14 -5.57 28.99 -10.60
CA LEU A 14 -5.28 27.58 -10.48
C LEU A 14 -5.48 27.04 -11.89
N ALA A 15 -4.38 27.00 -12.65
CA ALA A 15 -4.28 26.07 -13.74
C ALA A 15 -4.46 24.71 -13.08
N ASP A 16 -5.70 24.23 -13.15
CA ASP A 16 -6.04 22.83 -13.07
C ASP A 16 -5.27 22.19 -14.23
N GLU A 17 -3.98 21.94 -14.03
CA GLU A 17 -3.26 20.91 -14.76
C GLU A 17 -3.87 19.59 -14.30
N ALA A 18 -5.09 19.37 -14.77
CA ALA A 18 -5.59 18.05 -15.04
C ALA A 18 -4.54 17.42 -15.95
N ALA A 19 -3.61 16.69 -15.34
CA ALA A 19 -2.94 15.57 -15.98
C ALA A 19 -4.02 14.92 -16.84
N SER A 20 -3.79 14.83 -18.15
CA SER A 20 -4.72 14.27 -19.12
C SER A 20 -4.97 12.80 -18.75
N GLY A 21 -5.84 12.61 -17.77
CA GLY A 21 -6.05 11.37 -17.09
C GLY A 21 -6.77 10.47 -18.05
N GLN A 22 -6.11 9.43 -18.52
CA GLN A 22 -6.82 8.36 -19.17
C GLN A 22 -7.71 7.71 -18.10
N PHE A 23 -9.01 7.58 -18.35
CA PHE A 23 -9.94 6.91 -17.44
C PHE A 23 -10.25 5.50 -17.96
N THR A 24 -10.53 4.58 -17.05
CA THR A 24 -11.04 3.25 -17.41
C THR A 24 -12.33 2.97 -16.66
N THR A 25 -13.14 2.05 -17.18
CA THR A 25 -14.43 1.67 -16.59
C THR A 25 -14.41 0.20 -16.22
N ALA A 26 -14.83 -0.13 -15.00
CA ALA A 26 -14.95 -1.50 -14.52
C ALA A 26 -16.18 -1.64 -13.61
N PRO A 27 -16.80 -2.83 -13.52
CA PRO A 27 -17.89 -3.07 -12.57
C PRO A 27 -17.39 -2.87 -11.14
N GLN A 28 -18.24 -2.33 -10.27
CA GLN A 28 -17.93 -2.22 -8.86
C GLN A 28 -17.79 -3.62 -8.26
N CYS A 29 -16.81 -3.81 -7.39
CA CYS A 29 -16.59 -5.08 -6.72
C CYS A 29 -17.78 -5.43 -5.82
N ARG A 30 -18.18 -6.69 -5.84
CA ARG A 30 -19.11 -7.20 -4.83
C ARG A 30 -18.37 -7.47 -3.53
N CYS A 31 -19.01 -7.11 -2.44
CA CYS A 31 -18.48 -7.23 -1.10
C CYS A 31 -18.12 -8.66 -0.72
N LYS A 32 -19.04 -9.60 -0.96
CA LYS A 32 -18.78 -11.03 -0.78
C LYS A 32 -17.55 -11.54 -1.54
N ASP A 33 -17.38 -11.13 -2.80
CA ASP A 33 -16.27 -11.60 -3.63
C ASP A 33 -14.92 -11.05 -3.13
N ILE A 34 -14.92 -9.81 -2.64
CA ILE A 34 -13.75 -9.18 -2.02
C ILE A 34 -13.38 -9.88 -0.71
N ASP A 35 -14.36 -10.16 0.14
CA ASP A 35 -14.12 -10.84 1.42
C ASP A 35 -13.61 -12.27 1.20
N ASP A 36 -14.22 -13.03 0.29
CA ASP A 36 -13.79 -14.39 -0.08
C ASP A 36 -12.36 -14.37 -0.70
N CYS A 37 -12.08 -13.42 -1.60
CA CYS A 37 -10.75 -13.25 -2.19
C CYS A 37 -9.70 -12.85 -1.14
N SER A 38 -10.05 -11.93 -0.24
CA SER A 38 -9.12 -11.44 0.78
C SER A 38 -8.76 -12.56 1.75
N ALA A 39 -9.73 -13.41 2.13
CA ALA A 39 -9.49 -14.57 2.97
C ALA A 39 -8.52 -15.59 2.32
N ASP A 40 -8.71 -15.90 1.02
CA ASP A 40 -7.78 -16.75 0.25
C ASP A 40 -6.38 -16.11 0.21
N PHE A 41 -6.32 -14.82 -0.11
CA PHE A 41 -5.06 -14.09 -0.22
C PHE A 41 -4.28 -14.04 1.09
N PHE A 42 -4.94 -13.81 2.23
CA PHE A 42 -4.27 -13.83 3.55
C PHE A 42 -3.75 -15.22 3.92
N THR A 43 -4.49 -16.27 3.56
CA THR A 43 -4.04 -17.65 3.78
C THR A 43 -2.76 -17.92 2.98
N LYS A 44 -2.74 -17.51 1.72
CA LYS A 44 -1.56 -17.65 0.85
C LYS A 44 -0.37 -16.80 1.32
N GLN A 45 -0.60 -15.55 1.70
CA GLN A 45 0.46 -14.71 2.26
C GLN A 45 1.07 -15.33 3.53
N ALA A 46 0.27 -15.95 4.40
CA ALA A 46 0.77 -16.59 5.62
C ALA A 46 1.74 -17.75 5.30
N ALA A 47 1.45 -18.53 4.27
CA ALA A 47 2.35 -19.55 3.74
C ALA A 47 3.60 -18.92 3.11
N CYS A 48 3.41 -17.96 2.20
CA CYS A 48 4.48 -17.28 1.46
C CYS A 48 5.49 -16.55 2.34
N LYS A 49 5.07 -16.03 3.50
CA LYS A 49 5.98 -15.44 4.48
C LYS A 49 7.09 -16.40 4.91
N ARG A 50 6.81 -17.72 4.92
CA ARG A 50 7.70 -18.82 5.37
C ARG A 50 8.52 -19.46 4.25
N GLU A 51 8.29 -19.07 3.01
CA GLU A 51 9.03 -19.61 1.87
C GLU A 51 10.50 -19.22 1.91
N ASP A 52 11.38 -20.18 1.68
CA ASP A 52 12.83 -19.98 1.77
C ASP A 52 13.32 -18.87 0.84
N GLN A 53 12.74 -18.76 -0.37
CA GLN A 53 13.02 -17.69 -1.31
C GLN A 53 12.82 -16.29 -0.70
N CYS A 54 11.76 -16.09 0.09
CA CYS A 54 11.49 -14.80 0.72
C CYS A 54 12.31 -14.65 2.01
N LEU A 55 12.47 -15.71 2.80
CA LEU A 55 13.28 -15.66 4.03
C LEU A 55 14.74 -15.33 3.76
N ASN A 56 15.29 -15.77 2.62
CA ASN A 56 16.66 -15.46 2.22
C ASN A 56 16.90 -13.96 2.01
N ILE A 57 15.86 -13.18 1.72
CA ILE A 57 15.94 -11.71 1.66
C ILE A 57 16.14 -11.13 3.06
N LEU A 58 15.37 -11.61 4.05
CA LEU A 58 15.44 -11.11 5.42
C LEU A 58 16.76 -11.45 6.12
N LYS A 59 17.35 -12.62 5.82
CA LYS A 59 18.66 -13.03 6.37
C LYS A 59 19.78 -12.03 6.06
N LYS A 60 19.64 -11.20 5.03
CA LYS A 60 20.62 -10.17 4.65
C LYS A 60 20.62 -8.97 5.61
N VAL A 61 19.52 -8.74 6.33
CA VAL A 61 19.32 -7.52 7.12
C VAL A 61 19.08 -7.76 8.60
N GLY A 62 18.73 -8.98 9.03
CA GLY A 62 18.57 -9.30 10.44
C GLY A 62 18.02 -10.70 10.68
N ASP A 63 17.48 -10.93 11.88
CA ASP A 63 16.84 -12.20 12.26
C ASP A 63 15.48 -12.33 11.52
N PRO A 64 15.33 -13.29 10.59
CA PRO A 64 14.11 -13.42 9.79
C PRO A 64 12.86 -13.69 10.63
N ASN A 65 12.99 -14.41 11.73
CA ASN A 65 11.85 -14.77 12.57
C ASN A 65 11.36 -13.55 13.36
N LYS A 66 12.29 -12.77 13.92
CA LYS A 66 11.93 -11.54 14.64
C LYS A 66 11.40 -10.46 13.71
N ILE A 67 12.01 -10.27 12.54
CA ILE A 67 11.53 -9.31 11.54
C ILE A 67 10.08 -9.66 11.14
N ARG A 68 9.80 -10.93 10.87
CA ARG A 68 8.43 -11.37 10.57
C ARG A 68 7.45 -11.09 11.70
N GLN A 69 7.84 -11.35 12.95
CA GLN A 69 6.98 -11.07 14.10
C GLN A 69 6.64 -9.58 14.17
N CYS A 70 7.60 -8.68 13.93
CA CYS A 70 7.34 -7.24 13.84
C CYS A 70 6.32 -6.91 12.73
N LEU A 71 6.52 -7.47 11.52
CA LEU A 71 5.61 -7.25 10.39
C LEU A 71 4.21 -7.86 10.63
N ASP A 72 4.11 -8.99 11.32
CA ASP A 72 2.85 -9.63 11.68
C ASP A 72 2.07 -8.79 12.72
N ILE A 73 2.76 -8.12 13.65
CA ILE A 73 2.15 -7.18 14.60
C ILE A 73 1.57 -5.96 13.88
N GLU A 74 2.29 -5.40 12.91
CA GLU A 74 1.78 -4.31 12.07
C GLU A 74 0.53 -4.74 11.30
N HIS A 75 0.61 -5.88 10.64
CA HIS A 75 -0.51 -6.42 9.86
C HIS A 75 -1.74 -6.70 10.74
N SER A 76 -1.54 -7.25 11.94
CA SER A 76 -2.60 -7.45 12.93
C SER A 76 -3.24 -6.12 13.37
N THR A 77 -2.44 -5.05 13.48
CA THR A 77 -2.95 -3.72 13.85
C THR A 77 -3.84 -3.15 12.75
N VAL A 78 -3.40 -3.23 11.50
CA VAL A 78 -4.21 -2.81 10.34
C VAL A 78 -5.53 -3.56 10.30
N HIS A 79 -5.52 -4.89 10.47
CA HIS A 79 -6.74 -5.70 10.52
C HIS A 79 -7.71 -5.30 11.63
N LYS A 80 -7.21 -4.89 12.80
CA LYS A 80 -8.08 -4.40 13.89
C LYS A 80 -8.75 -3.09 13.51
N VAL A 81 -8.02 -2.18 12.86
CA VAL A 81 -8.58 -0.91 12.37
C VAL A 81 -9.63 -1.17 11.30
N GLU A 82 -9.31 -1.96 10.27
CA GLU A 82 -10.26 -2.33 9.21
C GLU A 82 -11.52 -2.99 9.77
N GLY A 83 -11.37 -3.93 10.71
CA GLY A 83 -12.49 -4.58 11.37
C GLY A 83 -13.35 -3.62 12.21
N CYS A 84 -12.73 -2.62 12.85
CA CYS A 84 -13.45 -1.56 13.53
C CYS A 84 -14.22 -0.68 12.53
N VAL A 85 -13.59 -0.27 11.42
CA VAL A 85 -14.21 0.59 10.42
C VAL A 85 -15.42 -0.11 9.79
N LYS A 86 -15.27 -1.37 9.37
CA LYS A 86 -16.37 -2.20 8.83
C LYS A 86 -17.58 -2.21 9.78
N LYS A 87 -17.35 -2.36 11.10
CA LYS A 87 -18.41 -2.31 12.11
C LYS A 87 -19.07 -0.93 12.22
N LYS A 88 -18.28 0.15 12.21
CA LYS A 88 -18.78 1.52 12.37
C LYS A 88 -19.63 1.98 11.19
N ILE A 89 -19.17 1.70 9.97
CA ILE A 89 -19.89 2.17 8.77
C ILE A 89 -21.07 1.25 8.42
N ASN A 90 -21.28 0.18 9.20
CA ASN A 90 -22.30 -0.85 8.98
C ASN A 90 -22.39 -1.25 7.50
N GLY A 91 -21.21 -1.45 6.91
CA GLY A 91 -21.02 -1.49 5.47
C GLY A 91 -19.56 -1.75 5.16
N GLU A 92 -19.25 -1.82 3.88
CA GLU A 92 -17.95 -2.29 3.43
C GLU A 92 -17.24 -1.25 2.56
N LEU A 93 -15.91 -1.32 2.60
CA LEU A 93 -14.99 -0.31 2.06
C LEU A 93 -15.02 -0.30 0.53
N GLY A 94 -15.95 0.46 -0.04
CA GLY A 94 -16.02 0.75 -1.47
C GLY A 94 -16.59 -0.35 -2.36
N CYS A 95 -17.02 -1.49 -1.81
CA CYS A 95 -17.73 -2.53 -2.56
C CYS A 95 -19.25 -2.36 -2.49
N THR A 96 -20.00 -3.15 -3.26
CA THR A 96 -21.47 -3.16 -3.25
C THR A 96 -22.04 -4.54 -2.91
N ASN A 97 -23.23 -4.55 -2.29
CA ASN A 97 -24.05 -5.74 -2.08
C ASN A 97 -25.15 -5.90 -3.14
N ASP A 98 -25.22 -4.97 -4.10
CA ASP A 98 -26.20 -5.02 -5.18
C ASP A 98 -26.04 -6.30 -6.02
N ALA A 99 -27.17 -6.87 -6.44
CA ALA A 99 -27.18 -8.03 -7.33
C ALA A 99 -26.53 -7.73 -8.69
N ILE A 100 -26.61 -6.47 -9.14
CA ILE A 100 -25.99 -5.97 -10.36
C ILE A 100 -25.12 -4.76 -9.99
N PRO A 101 -23.79 -4.93 -9.90
CA PRO A 101 -22.89 -3.83 -9.58
C PRO A 101 -22.90 -2.75 -10.65
N LYS A 102 -22.84 -1.49 -10.22
CA LYS A 102 -22.69 -0.34 -11.13
C LYS A 102 -21.28 -0.31 -11.70
N ASN A 103 -21.11 0.24 -12.88
CA ASN A 103 -19.78 0.52 -13.42
C ASN A 103 -19.20 1.79 -12.78
N LEU A 104 -17.93 1.74 -12.41
CA LEU A 104 -17.16 2.87 -11.89
C LEU A 104 -16.14 3.33 -12.92
N THR A 105 -16.03 4.64 -13.09
CA THR A 105 -14.98 5.27 -13.90
C THR A 105 -13.82 5.64 -12.98
N ILE A 106 -12.65 5.06 -13.24
CA ILE A 106 -11.45 5.21 -12.40
C ILE A 106 -10.36 5.90 -13.20
N PRO A 107 -9.66 6.91 -12.64
CA PRO A 107 -8.47 7.47 -13.27
C PRO A 107 -7.35 6.42 -13.35
N LEU A 108 -6.74 6.27 -14.53
CA LEU A 108 -5.54 5.46 -14.68
C LEU A 108 -4.37 6.20 -14.02
N ILE A 109 -3.83 5.59 -12.96
CA ILE A 109 -2.62 6.09 -12.31
C ILE A 109 -1.47 5.99 -13.32
N PRO A 110 -0.79 7.10 -13.69
CA PRO A 110 0.32 7.09 -14.62
C PRO A 110 1.36 6.04 -14.21
N VAL A 111 1.89 5.31 -15.19
CA VAL A 111 2.98 4.37 -14.97
C VAL A 111 4.23 5.21 -14.75
N ILE A 112 4.67 5.34 -13.49
CA ILE A 112 6.01 5.84 -13.21
C ILE A 112 6.98 4.74 -13.62
N GLU A 113 7.64 4.92 -14.77
CA GLU A 113 8.72 4.06 -15.22
C GLU A 113 9.87 4.18 -14.22
N SER A 114 9.97 3.20 -13.32
CA SER A 114 11.18 3.05 -12.50
C SER A 114 12.28 2.53 -13.43
N PRO A 115 13.48 3.13 -13.48
CA PRO A 115 14.58 2.65 -14.30
C PRO A 115 14.75 1.14 -14.11
N LEU A 116 14.86 0.42 -15.23
CA LEU A 116 15.29 -0.96 -15.22
C LEU A 116 16.74 -0.95 -14.74
N GLU A 117 17.02 -1.57 -13.59
CA GLU A 117 18.39 -1.91 -13.23
C GLU A 117 18.84 -2.96 -14.25
N ASP A 118 19.66 -2.52 -15.20
CA ASP A 118 20.36 -3.39 -16.14
C ASP A 118 21.39 -4.19 -15.33
N ASP A 119 21.35 -5.51 -15.46
CA ASP A 119 22.34 -6.42 -14.89
C ASP A 119 23.68 -6.15 -15.58
N SER A 120 24.44 -5.19 -15.07
CA SER A 120 25.83 -4.94 -15.45
C SER A 120 26.68 -4.87 -14.21
N GLU A 121 27.50 -5.91 -14.04
CA GLU A 121 28.59 -5.97 -13.08
C GLU A 121 29.44 -4.70 -13.15
N GLY A 122 29.58 -4.01 -12.01
CA GLY A 122 30.61 -3.00 -11.82
C GLY A 122 30.15 -1.54 -11.77
N ALA A 123 29.42 -1.17 -10.73
CA ALA A 123 29.58 0.11 -10.02
C ALA A 123 28.75 0.09 -8.74
N GLN A 124 29.41 -0.07 -7.58
CA GLN A 124 28.80 0.28 -6.31
C GLN A 124 28.61 1.80 -6.27
N ALA A 125 27.48 2.28 -6.79
CA ALA A 125 26.92 3.54 -6.33
C ALA A 125 26.31 3.26 -4.95
N GLN A 126 27.14 3.35 -3.91
CA GLN A 126 26.64 3.65 -2.57
C GLN A 126 25.97 5.02 -2.67
N GLU A 127 24.64 5.04 -2.89
CA GLU A 127 23.88 6.18 -2.43
C GLU A 127 24.14 6.30 -0.92
N PRO A 128 24.52 7.49 -0.44
CA PRO A 128 24.71 7.69 0.98
C PRO A 128 23.38 7.39 1.68
N SER A 129 23.39 6.38 2.55
CA SER A 129 22.27 6.04 3.42
C SER A 129 21.84 7.32 4.15
N THR A 130 20.71 7.89 3.75
CA THR A 130 20.17 9.03 4.48
C THR A 130 19.71 8.53 5.85
N PRO A 131 19.92 9.31 6.93
CA PRO A 131 19.37 8.99 8.24
C PRO A 131 17.86 8.75 8.09
N ASN A 132 17.35 7.65 8.64
CA ASN A 132 15.95 7.18 8.57
C ASN A 132 15.51 6.31 7.36
N GLN A 133 16.41 5.87 6.48
CA GLN A 133 16.00 4.92 5.42
C GLN A 133 15.92 3.48 5.92
N VAL A 134 14.75 2.86 5.75
CA VAL A 134 14.51 1.43 5.97
C VAL A 134 15.26 0.64 4.88
N PRO A 135 15.97 -0.46 5.22
CA PRO A 135 16.69 -1.25 4.23
C PRO A 135 15.79 -1.72 3.08
N PRO A 136 16.24 -1.61 1.82
CA PRO A 136 15.44 -1.97 0.65
C PRO A 136 15.02 -3.45 0.65
N GLU A 137 15.77 -4.32 1.34
CA GLU A 137 15.46 -5.74 1.50
C GLU A 137 14.12 -5.98 2.20
N LEU A 138 13.70 -5.12 3.13
CA LEU A 138 12.38 -5.24 3.75
C LEU A 138 11.28 -5.01 2.71
N GLY A 139 11.46 -4.01 1.84
CA GLY A 139 10.59 -3.80 0.69
C GLY A 139 10.53 -5.01 -0.24
N LYS A 140 11.70 -5.56 -0.60
CA LYS A 140 11.85 -6.76 -1.45
C LYS A 140 11.21 -8.00 -0.82
N TYR A 141 11.31 -8.18 0.49
CA TYR A 141 10.66 -9.29 1.21
C TYR A 141 9.14 -9.25 1.05
N VAL A 142 8.53 -8.10 1.31
CA VAL A 142 7.08 -7.94 1.13
C VAL A 142 6.71 -8.20 -0.35
N MET A 143 7.61 -7.95 -1.32
CA MET A 143 7.31 -8.10 -2.76
C MET A 143 7.25 -9.57 -3.09
N CYS A 144 8.24 -10.31 -2.58
CA CYS A 144 8.30 -11.76 -2.70
C CYS A 144 7.04 -12.41 -2.13
N VAL A 145 6.61 -12.00 -0.93
CA VAL A 145 5.40 -12.54 -0.28
C VAL A 145 4.16 -12.29 -1.13
N ASP A 146 3.99 -11.06 -1.65
CA ASP A 146 2.84 -10.73 -2.50
C ASP A 146 2.87 -11.49 -3.83
N GLN A 147 4.03 -11.60 -4.47
CA GLN A 147 4.18 -12.33 -5.73
C GLN A 147 3.88 -13.82 -5.57
N CYS A 148 4.38 -14.42 -4.48
CA CYS A 148 4.09 -15.80 -4.11
C CYS A 148 2.58 -15.99 -3.86
N ALA A 149 1.93 -15.09 -3.13
CA ALA A 149 0.51 -15.20 -2.83
C ALA A 149 -0.40 -15.01 -4.07
N MET A 150 0.13 -14.40 -5.13
CA MET A 150 -0.53 -14.25 -6.44
C MET A 150 -0.18 -15.38 -7.44
N GLY A 151 0.60 -16.39 -7.04
CA GLY A 151 1.28 -17.34 -7.92
C GLY A 151 0.40 -18.28 -8.75
N ASP A 152 -0.93 -18.32 -8.55
CA ASP A 152 -1.80 -19.31 -9.19
C ASP A 152 -2.33 -18.92 -10.59
N ASP A 153 -2.09 -17.68 -11.06
CA ASP A 153 -2.57 -17.17 -12.36
C ASP A 153 -1.43 -16.90 -13.36
N ALA A 154 -0.28 -17.56 -13.20
CA ALA A 154 0.89 -17.38 -14.06
C ALA A 154 0.82 -18.24 -15.34
N GLU A 155 -0.25 -18.11 -16.13
CA GLU A 155 -0.08 -18.29 -17.57
C GLU A 155 0.53 -16.99 -18.13
N PHE A 156 1.84 -17.13 -18.28
CA PHE A 156 2.85 -16.22 -18.75
C PHE A 156 2.52 -15.59 -20.12
N THR A 157 1.80 -14.47 -20.17
CA THR A 157 1.98 -13.54 -21.29
C THR A 157 3.28 -12.79 -21.05
N GLY A 158 4.37 -13.30 -21.63
CA GLY A 158 5.74 -12.81 -21.51
C GLY A 158 5.96 -11.39 -22.02
N ILE A 159 5.44 -10.39 -21.31
CA ILE A 159 5.80 -8.98 -21.43
C ILE A 159 5.89 -8.41 -20.01
N GLY A 160 7.09 -7.97 -19.62
CA GLY A 160 7.45 -7.57 -18.26
C GLY A 160 6.56 -6.46 -17.68
N ARG A 161 5.52 -6.85 -16.93
CA ARG A 161 4.67 -5.91 -16.17
C ARG A 161 4.87 -6.12 -14.67
N ARG A 162 5.45 -5.11 -14.02
CA ARG A 162 5.54 -5.01 -12.55
C ARG A 162 4.11 -5.03 -11.96
N LYS A 163 3.81 -6.05 -11.14
CA LYS A 163 2.53 -6.21 -10.43
C LYS A 163 2.44 -5.16 -9.30
N LYS A 164 1.50 -4.20 -9.39
CA LYS A 164 1.21 -3.20 -8.32
C LYS A 164 0.45 -3.86 -7.15
N ARG A 165 0.64 -3.34 -5.92
CA ARG A 165 0.24 -3.94 -4.63
C ARG A 165 -0.98 -3.32 -3.93
N SER A 166 -1.58 -4.17 -3.09
CA SER A 166 -2.41 -3.96 -1.87
C SER A 166 -3.84 -3.42 -2.07
N ALA A 167 -4.84 -4.17 -1.56
CA ALA A 167 -6.31 -4.07 -1.72
C ALA A 167 -6.82 -4.07 -3.19
N ILE A 168 -6.10 -3.36 -4.05
CA ILE A 168 -6.05 -3.46 -5.51
C ILE A 168 -5.82 -4.90 -5.95
N ASN A 169 -5.20 -5.77 -5.14
CA ASN A 169 -4.91 -7.16 -5.54
C ASN A 169 -6.19 -7.96 -5.81
N CYS A 170 -7.18 -7.90 -4.92
CA CYS A 170 -8.44 -8.61 -5.11
C CYS A 170 -9.32 -7.93 -6.16
N ALA A 171 -9.41 -6.60 -6.15
CA ALA A 171 -10.13 -5.86 -7.18
C ALA A 171 -9.55 -6.12 -8.58
N PHE A 172 -8.22 -6.16 -8.71
CA PHE A 172 -7.50 -6.50 -9.94
C PHE A 172 -7.71 -7.96 -10.34
N LYS A 173 -7.58 -8.92 -9.41
CA LYS A 173 -7.83 -10.34 -9.66
C LYS A 173 -9.26 -10.60 -10.12
N LEU A 174 -10.23 -9.93 -9.49
CA LEU A 174 -11.66 -10.00 -9.80
C LEU A 174 -12.08 -9.09 -10.97
N LYS A 175 -11.15 -8.30 -11.54
CA LYS A 175 -11.40 -7.34 -12.63
C LYS A 175 -12.55 -6.37 -12.33
N CYS A 176 -12.59 -5.87 -11.11
CA CYS A 176 -13.60 -4.95 -10.61
C CYS A 176 -12.96 -3.71 -9.95
N ALA A 177 -13.79 -2.73 -9.61
CA ALA A 177 -13.41 -1.46 -9.03
C ALA A 177 -13.95 -1.29 -7.61
N LEU A 178 -13.15 -0.75 -6.70
CA LEU A 178 -13.67 -0.25 -5.42
C LEU A 178 -14.04 1.23 -5.59
N SER A 179 -15.18 1.61 -5.03
CA SER A 179 -15.58 3.02 -4.92
C SER A 179 -14.56 3.77 -4.07
N PRO A 180 -14.21 5.01 -4.44
CA PRO A 180 -13.33 5.83 -3.62
C PRO A 180 -13.91 6.00 -2.20
N PRO A 181 -13.06 6.10 -1.17
CA PRO A 181 -13.51 6.32 0.19
C PRO A 181 -14.19 7.69 0.30
N ASP A 182 -15.37 7.71 0.91
CA ASP A 182 -16.12 8.92 1.23
C ASP A 182 -15.67 9.50 2.61
N ASP A 183 -16.11 10.73 2.92
CA ASP A 183 -15.80 11.40 4.20
C ASP A 183 -16.27 10.61 5.43
N ARG A 184 -17.26 9.72 5.25
CA ARG A 184 -17.75 8.86 6.34
C ARG A 184 -16.76 7.74 6.61
N ILE A 185 -16.19 7.12 5.57
CA ILE A 185 -15.13 6.10 5.70
C ILE A 185 -13.89 6.74 6.33
N GLN A 186 -13.45 7.90 5.86
CA GLN A 186 -12.28 8.59 6.42
C GLN A 186 -12.44 8.92 7.90
N ARG A 187 -13.61 9.44 8.30
CA ARG A 187 -13.91 9.68 9.73
C ARG A 187 -13.95 8.40 10.55
N ALA A 188 -14.50 7.32 9.99
CA ALA A 188 -14.53 6.03 10.69
C ALA A 188 -13.11 5.50 10.96
N PHE A 189 -12.16 5.69 10.04
CA PHE A 189 -10.75 5.35 10.27
C PHE A 189 -10.18 6.13 11.46
N LEU A 190 -10.30 7.46 11.46
CA LEU A 190 -9.81 8.31 12.56
C LEU A 190 -10.45 7.96 13.91
N GLU A 191 -11.77 7.70 13.93
CA GLU A 191 -12.45 7.27 15.15
C GLU A 191 -11.97 5.90 15.63
N CYS A 192 -11.74 4.96 14.72
CA CYS A 192 -11.26 3.62 15.05
C CYS A 192 -9.81 3.63 15.55
N GLU A 193 -8.94 4.44 14.95
CA GLU A 193 -7.58 4.65 15.44
C GLU A 193 -7.60 5.18 16.88
N ASN A 194 -8.43 6.20 17.15
CA ASN A 194 -8.59 6.77 18.49
C ASN A 194 -9.15 5.74 19.48
N GLN A 195 -10.20 4.99 19.11
CA GLN A 195 -10.81 3.97 19.97
C GLN A 195 -9.85 2.81 20.30
N LEU A 196 -8.98 2.46 19.35
CA LEU A 196 -7.98 1.41 19.52
C LEU A 196 -6.67 1.93 20.16
N GLY A 197 -6.58 3.23 20.46
CA GLY A 197 -5.38 3.86 21.01
C GLY A 197 -4.18 3.83 20.06
N ILE A 198 -4.43 3.81 18.76
CA ILE A 198 -3.41 3.77 17.72
C ILE A 198 -3.01 5.21 17.41
N GLN A 199 -1.83 5.61 17.85
CA GLN A 199 -1.24 6.89 17.51
C GLN A 199 -0.17 6.69 16.43
N PRO A 200 -0.31 7.30 15.24
CA PRO A 200 0.60 7.05 14.12
C PRO A 200 2.08 7.25 14.47
N GLN A 201 2.43 8.34 15.16
CA GLN A 201 3.81 8.63 15.55
C GLN A 201 4.38 7.58 16.50
N LYS A 202 3.61 7.20 17.52
CA LYS A 202 4.00 6.15 18.46
C LYS A 202 4.16 4.81 17.75
N LYS A 203 3.28 4.50 16.80
CA LYS A 203 3.31 3.23 16.04
C LYS A 203 4.54 3.13 15.15
N ILE A 204 4.88 4.21 14.44
CA ILE A 204 6.10 4.25 13.63
C ILE A 204 7.33 3.98 14.51
N LYS A 205 7.38 4.59 15.70
CA LYS A 205 8.47 4.35 16.65
C LYS A 205 8.51 2.91 17.16
N GLU A 206 7.38 2.37 17.64
CA GLU A 206 7.26 0.97 18.11
C GLU A 206 7.72 -0.03 17.04
N SER A 207 7.30 0.18 15.79
CA SER A 207 7.66 -0.69 14.67
C SER A 207 9.14 -0.57 14.29
N CYS A 208 9.70 0.64 14.31
CA CYS A 208 11.12 0.84 14.11
C CYS A 208 11.95 0.16 15.22
N GLU A 209 11.57 0.35 16.48
CA GLU A 209 12.26 -0.27 17.62
C GLU A 209 12.19 -1.81 17.55
N CYS A 210 11.05 -2.36 17.12
CA CYS A 210 10.91 -3.80 16.90
C CYS A 210 11.90 -4.31 15.84
N LEU A 211 11.95 -3.64 14.67
CA LEU A 211 12.86 -4.01 13.59
C LEU A 211 14.33 -3.84 14.01
N LYS A 212 14.66 -2.78 14.74
CA LYS A 212 15.99 -2.58 15.32
C LYS A 212 16.37 -3.71 16.29
N GLY A 213 15.45 -4.11 17.16
CA GLY A 213 15.60 -5.27 18.05
C GLY A 213 15.71 -6.62 17.33
N ALA A 214 15.21 -6.70 16.09
CA ALA A 214 15.38 -7.85 15.20
C ALA A 214 16.74 -7.85 14.48
N GLY A 215 17.61 -6.87 14.72
CA GLY A 215 18.95 -6.77 14.12
C GLY A 215 19.00 -5.93 12.84
N VAL A 216 17.89 -5.30 12.44
CA VAL A 216 17.85 -4.40 11.29
C VAL A 216 18.61 -3.12 11.63
N LYS A 217 19.57 -2.74 10.77
CA LYS A 217 20.35 -1.51 10.93
C LYS A 217 19.53 -0.30 10.48
N ILE A 218 18.78 0.30 11.42
CA ILE A 218 17.97 1.50 11.19
C ILE A 218 18.09 2.48 12.36
N GLU A 219 17.91 3.75 12.02
CA GLU A 219 17.70 4.83 12.99
C GLU A 219 16.19 5.06 13.16
N CYS A 220 15.76 5.19 14.41
CA CYS A 220 14.36 5.38 14.75
C CYS A 220 14.10 6.84 15.11
N PRO A 221 12.92 7.39 14.74
CA PRO A 221 12.58 8.76 15.07
C PRO A 221 12.61 8.99 16.59
N ILE A 222 13.13 10.15 16.98
CA ILE A 222 13.17 10.65 18.36
C ILE A 222 11.97 11.59 18.53
N ASP A 223 11.28 11.48 19.66
CA ASP A 223 10.07 12.26 19.97
C ASP A 223 10.32 13.79 19.96
#